data_AF-A0A7G9SFT7-F1
#
_entry.id   AF-A0A7G9SFT7-F1
#
_cell.length_a   1.000
_cell.length_b   1.000
_cell.length_c   1.000
_cell.angle_alpha   90.00
_cell.angle_beta   90.00
_cell.angle_gamma   90.00
#
_symmetry.space_group_name_H-M   'P 1'
#
loop_
_entity.id
_entity.type
_entity.pdbx_description
1 polymer ?
#
loop_
_entity_poly.entity_id
_entity_poly.type
_entity_poly.pdbx_seq_one_letter_code
_entity_poly.pdbx_strand_id
1 'polypeptide(L)'
;MSPVAGHDQQSALAALREHVCELQLPQIVHGRRAIVLFEGPEGSGKKAALRQLASAFDPCHTAVHCTLHDRREASEGHWLARFWRQLPSAGNTAIFFRSWYRRVLDDRLLGRTDDAALARAFDEINEFEAQQRDYGTLIVKLFFEVSAETQEVRLRERLANPWRAVARSADPLDLRDPAYAEALADLRKHSDTRWSPWRMIDGTDETEASLAALEAIAEAWDKAMPSEPPHLVEAPIRAA
;
A
#
# COMPACT_ATOMS: atom_id res chain seq x y z
N MET A 1 6.40 29.08 -5.33
CA MET A 1 5.45 28.48 -4.37
C MET A 1 5.49 29.32 -3.10
N SER A 2 4.38 29.90 -2.67
CA SER A 2 4.33 30.81 -1.52
C SER A 2 4.61 30.07 -0.20
N PRO A 3 5.42 30.63 0.72
CA PRO A 3 5.78 29.96 1.99
C PRO A 3 4.59 29.61 2.89
N VAL A 4 3.48 30.33 2.74
CA VAL A 4 2.26 30.17 3.56
C VAL A 4 1.52 28.86 3.23
N ALA A 5 1.47 28.45 1.95
CA ALA A 5 0.79 27.22 1.54
C ALA A 5 1.50 25.96 2.06
N GLY A 6 2.84 25.97 2.07
CA GLY A 6 3.62 24.85 2.60
C GLY A 6 3.53 24.68 4.13
N HIS A 7 3.31 25.78 4.87
CA HIS A 7 3.10 25.69 6.33
C HIS A 7 1.74 25.07 6.67
N ASP A 8 0.70 25.44 5.92
CA ASP A 8 -0.65 24.91 6.08
C ASP A 8 -0.72 23.40 5.76
N GLN A 9 -0.09 22.98 4.65
CA GLN A 9 -0.01 21.56 4.26
C GLN A 9 0.72 20.70 5.31
N GLN A 10 1.81 21.20 5.90
CA GLN A 10 2.54 20.47 6.92
C GLN A 10 1.73 20.32 8.23
N SER A 11 0.95 21.35 8.57
CA SER A 11 0.03 21.33 9.71
C SER A 11 -1.10 20.33 9.48
N ALA A 12 -1.73 20.35 8.30
CA ALA A 12 -2.76 19.40 7.90
C ALA A 12 -2.25 17.96 7.96
N LEU A 13 -1.02 17.71 7.47
CA LEU A 13 -0.41 16.39 7.51
C LEU A 13 -0.14 15.93 8.94
N ALA A 14 0.21 16.86 9.85
CA ALA A 14 0.40 16.53 11.25
C ALA A 14 -0.91 16.14 11.94
N ALA A 15 -1.98 16.93 11.74
CA ALA A 15 -3.29 16.62 12.27
C ALA A 15 -3.82 15.28 11.74
N LEU A 16 -3.60 15.01 10.44
CA LEU A 16 -4.04 13.77 9.83
C LEU A 16 -3.28 12.54 10.35
N ARG A 17 -1.96 12.66 10.63
CA ARG A 17 -1.21 11.58 11.28
C ARG A 17 -1.76 11.26 12.68
N GLU A 18 -2.08 12.28 13.46
CA GLU A 18 -2.68 12.12 14.79
C GLU A 18 -4.04 11.42 14.68
N HIS A 19 -4.90 11.88 13.77
CA HIS A 19 -6.19 11.25 13.53
C HIS A 19 -6.08 9.77 13.10
N VAL A 20 -5.15 9.45 12.19
CA VAL A 20 -4.88 8.06 11.76
C VAL A 20 -4.38 7.19 12.92
N CYS A 21 -3.57 7.75 13.83
CA CYS A 21 -3.14 7.06 15.04
C CYS A 21 -4.34 6.72 15.95
N GLU A 22 -5.24 7.68 16.18
CA GLU A 22 -6.45 7.46 16.98
C GLU A 22 -7.35 6.40 16.36
N LEU A 23 -7.51 6.41 15.03
CA LEU A 23 -8.29 5.40 14.30
C LEU A 23 -7.71 3.99 14.39
N GLN A 24 -6.42 3.84 14.69
CA GLN A 24 -5.83 2.52 14.91
C GLN A 24 -6.22 1.92 16.26
N LEU A 25 -6.59 2.73 17.26
CA LEU A 25 -6.90 2.22 18.60
C LEU A 25 -8.10 1.26 18.60
N PRO A 26 -9.26 1.58 17.99
CA PRO A 26 -10.36 0.63 17.88
C PRO A 26 -9.98 -0.65 17.13
N GLN A 27 -9.12 -0.56 16.12
CA GLN A 27 -8.64 -1.75 15.41
C GLN A 27 -7.93 -2.71 16.37
N ILE A 28 -7.01 -2.19 17.17
CA ILE A 28 -6.18 -2.96 18.10
C ILE A 28 -7.07 -3.63 19.16
N VAL A 29 -7.91 -2.85 19.85
CA VAL A 29 -8.72 -3.36 20.97
C VAL A 29 -9.78 -4.37 20.53
N HIS A 30 -10.31 -4.24 19.31
CA HIS A 30 -11.27 -5.19 18.73
C HIS A 30 -10.62 -6.34 17.98
N GLY A 31 -9.28 -6.42 17.95
CA GLY A 31 -8.56 -7.47 17.22
C GLY A 31 -8.81 -7.44 15.70
N ARG A 32 -9.21 -6.30 15.14
CA ARG A 32 -9.44 -6.14 13.70
C ARG A 32 -8.11 -6.18 12.95
N ARG A 33 -8.15 -6.67 11.72
CA ARG A 33 -6.97 -6.88 10.88
C ARG A 33 -7.03 -5.97 9.68
N ALA A 34 -5.88 -5.45 9.27
CA ALA A 34 -5.82 -4.57 8.12
C ALA A 34 -4.59 -4.84 7.24
N ILE A 35 -4.78 -4.65 5.94
CA ILE A 35 -3.74 -4.71 4.92
C ILE A 35 -3.75 -3.40 4.15
N VAL A 36 -2.60 -2.76 4.00
CA VAL A 36 -2.44 -1.56 3.16
C VAL A 36 -1.43 -1.84 2.07
N LEU A 37 -1.83 -1.65 0.80
CA LEU A 37 -0.96 -1.82 -0.35
C LEU A 37 -0.55 -0.46 -0.91
N PHE A 38 0.75 -0.28 -1.11
CA PHE A 38 1.33 0.86 -1.81
C PHE A 38 1.90 0.41 -3.15
N GLU A 39 1.17 0.67 -4.23
CA GLU A 39 1.58 0.41 -5.62
C GLU A 39 1.86 1.69 -6.41
N GLY A 40 2.45 1.53 -7.60
CA GLY A 40 2.80 2.60 -8.52
C GLY A 40 4.27 2.56 -8.95
N PRO A 41 4.66 3.33 -9.98
CA PRO A 41 6.02 3.28 -10.54
C PRO A 41 7.07 3.91 -9.62
N GLU A 42 8.34 3.65 -9.90
CA GLU A 42 9.44 4.30 -9.18
C GLU A 42 9.40 5.81 -9.43
N GLY A 43 9.46 6.62 -8.37
CA GLY A 43 9.34 8.08 -8.48
C GLY A 43 7.95 8.64 -8.20
N SER A 44 6.94 7.80 -7.97
CA SER A 44 5.55 8.23 -7.73
C SER A 44 5.24 8.81 -6.33
N GLY A 45 6.24 9.08 -5.48
CA GLY A 45 5.99 9.64 -4.15
C GLY A 45 5.47 8.64 -3.09
N LYS A 46 5.11 7.40 -3.45
CA LYS A 46 4.61 6.37 -2.51
C LYS A 46 5.47 6.15 -1.25
N LYS A 47 6.80 6.31 -1.34
CA LYS A 47 7.71 6.14 -0.19
C LYS A 47 7.58 7.28 0.81
N ALA A 48 7.23 8.49 0.36
CA ALA A 48 6.96 9.62 1.24
C ALA A 48 5.67 9.35 2.03
N ALA A 49 4.59 8.97 1.36
CA ALA A 49 3.32 8.60 1.99
C ALA A 49 3.46 7.43 2.98
N LEU A 50 4.20 6.37 2.61
CA LEU A 50 4.51 5.26 3.51
C LEU A 50 5.18 5.73 4.81
N ARG A 51 6.12 6.67 4.74
CA ARG A 51 6.79 7.20 5.94
C ARG A 51 5.83 7.93 6.85
N GLN A 52 4.91 8.72 6.29
CA GLN A 52 3.89 9.41 7.07
C GLN A 52 2.99 8.41 7.80
N LEU A 53 2.49 7.38 7.09
CA LEU A 53 1.67 6.33 7.69
C LEU A 53 2.42 5.55 8.77
N ALA A 54 3.63 5.08 8.45
CA ALA A 54 4.44 4.30 9.38
C ALA A 54 4.88 5.11 10.62
N SER A 55 4.92 6.44 10.52
CA SER A 55 5.16 7.32 11.68
C SER A 55 3.91 7.59 12.51
N ALA A 56 2.72 7.37 11.96
CA ALA A 56 1.45 7.55 12.65
C ALA A 56 1.03 6.29 13.43
N PHE A 57 1.24 5.11 12.85
CA PHE A 57 0.82 3.86 13.46
C PHE A 57 1.74 3.38 14.59
N ASP A 58 1.13 2.68 15.56
CA ASP A 58 1.82 1.95 16.61
C ASP A 58 2.71 0.85 15.99
N PRO A 59 4.04 0.92 16.18
CA PRO A 59 4.96 -0.05 15.63
C PRO A 59 4.81 -1.46 16.22
N CYS A 60 4.25 -1.61 17.42
CA CYS A 60 3.97 -2.93 18.00
C CYS A 60 2.85 -3.67 17.26
N HIS A 61 1.98 -2.92 16.58
CA HIS A 61 0.82 -3.44 15.86
C HIS A 61 0.93 -3.32 14.33
N THR A 62 2.11 -2.98 13.83
CA THR A 62 2.32 -2.68 12.41
C THR A 62 3.57 -3.35 11.87
N ALA A 63 3.43 -4.11 10.79
CA ALA A 63 4.55 -4.69 10.05
C ALA A 63 4.62 -4.11 8.63
N VAL A 64 5.79 -3.63 8.23
CA VAL A 64 6.04 -3.16 6.85
C VAL A 64 6.82 -4.22 6.08
N HIS A 65 6.23 -4.71 5.00
CA HIS A 65 6.82 -5.69 4.09
C HIS A 65 7.22 -5.02 2.78
N CYS A 66 8.52 -4.91 2.52
CA CYS A 66 9.05 -4.44 1.25
C CYS A 66 9.17 -5.62 0.29
N THR A 67 8.32 -5.69 -0.73
CA THR A 67 8.34 -6.79 -1.70
C THR A 67 9.43 -6.54 -2.75
N LEU A 68 10.60 -7.14 -2.53
CA LEU A 68 11.66 -7.18 -3.53
C LEU A 68 11.26 -8.03 -4.74
N HIS A 69 11.94 -7.81 -5.87
CA HIS A 69 11.69 -8.64 -7.05
C HIS A 69 12.33 -9.99 -6.80
N ASP A 70 11.56 -10.90 -6.23
CA ASP A 70 12.02 -12.24 -6.02
C ASP A 70 11.51 -13.12 -7.17
N ARG A 71 12.43 -13.48 -8.07
CA ARG A 71 12.26 -14.63 -8.98
C ARG A 71 12.50 -15.93 -8.19
N ARG A 72 11.91 -16.06 -7.01
CA ARG A 72 11.87 -17.36 -6.33
C ARG A 72 11.14 -18.29 -7.27
N GLU A 73 11.92 -19.20 -7.81
CA GLU A 73 11.51 -20.20 -8.78
C GLU A 73 10.32 -21.01 -8.25
N ALA A 74 9.66 -21.71 -9.15
CA ALA A 74 8.57 -22.64 -8.86
C ALA A 74 8.88 -23.70 -7.76
N SER A 75 10.11 -23.75 -7.24
CA SER A 75 10.58 -24.63 -6.18
C SER A 75 10.06 -24.30 -4.78
N GLU A 76 9.52 -23.10 -4.52
CA GLU A 76 8.98 -22.70 -3.18
C GLU A 76 7.45 -22.80 -3.05
N GLY A 77 6.76 -23.37 -4.05
CA GLY A 77 5.30 -23.55 -4.05
C GLY A 77 4.54 -22.40 -4.72
N HIS A 78 3.28 -22.19 -4.32
CA HIS A 78 2.41 -21.16 -4.93
C HIS A 78 3.02 -19.76 -4.76
N TRP A 79 3.02 -18.93 -5.81
CA TRP A 79 3.69 -17.61 -5.78
C TRP A 79 3.10 -16.64 -4.75
N LEU A 80 1.81 -16.78 -4.42
CA LEU A 80 1.16 -16.06 -3.31
C LEU A 80 1.60 -16.51 -1.91
N ALA A 81 2.24 -17.67 -1.75
CA ALA A 81 2.55 -18.27 -0.45
C ALA A 81 3.38 -17.34 0.45
N ARG A 82 4.27 -16.52 -0.14
CA ARG A 82 5.05 -15.53 0.62
C ARG A 82 4.17 -14.45 1.26
N PHE A 83 3.08 -14.06 0.60
CA PHE A 83 2.15 -13.04 1.11
C PHE A 83 1.21 -13.64 2.15
N TRP A 84 0.79 -14.90 1.97
CA TRP A 84 0.09 -15.67 3.01
C TRP A 84 0.85 -15.68 4.35
N ARG A 85 2.17 -15.87 4.31
CA ARG A 85 3.02 -15.85 5.50
C ARG A 85 3.17 -14.47 6.16
N GLN A 86 2.81 -13.41 5.46
CA GLN A 86 2.94 -12.00 5.89
C GLN A 86 1.59 -11.38 6.25
N LEU A 87 0.52 -12.18 6.28
CA LEU A 87 -0.80 -11.71 6.68
C LEU A 87 -0.81 -11.29 8.16
N PRO A 88 -1.55 -10.23 8.51
CA PRO A 88 -1.61 -9.75 9.89
C PRO A 88 -2.39 -10.71 10.78
N SER A 89 -1.92 -10.88 12.02
CA SER A 89 -2.69 -11.47 13.11
C SER A 89 -3.69 -10.46 13.69
N ALA A 90 -4.60 -10.92 14.56
CA ALA A 90 -5.64 -10.07 15.16
C ALA A 90 -5.05 -8.80 15.80
N GLY A 91 -5.66 -7.64 15.52
CA GLY A 91 -5.26 -6.33 16.02
C GLY A 91 -4.09 -5.70 15.26
N ASN A 92 -3.53 -6.38 14.25
CA ASN A 92 -2.34 -5.91 13.55
C ASN A 92 -2.64 -5.45 12.12
N THR A 93 -1.74 -4.61 11.61
CA THR A 93 -1.73 -4.11 10.24
C THR A 93 -0.49 -4.59 9.50
N ALA A 94 -0.68 -5.14 8.30
CA ALA A 94 0.41 -5.44 7.37
C ALA A 94 0.42 -4.41 6.24
N ILE A 95 1.54 -3.69 6.08
CA ILE A 95 1.73 -2.71 5.02
C ILE A 95 2.67 -3.31 3.96
N PHE A 96 2.19 -3.45 2.73
CA PHE A 96 2.99 -3.93 1.61
C PHE A 96 3.47 -2.76 0.75
N PHE A 97 4.77 -2.52 0.74
CA PHE A 97 5.40 -1.57 -0.18
C PHE A 97 5.82 -2.31 -1.44
N ARG A 98 4.96 -2.21 -2.46
CA ARG A 98 4.77 -3.23 -3.51
C ARG A 98 4.28 -4.57 -2.94
N SER A 99 3.47 -5.28 -3.71
CA SER A 99 2.70 -6.45 -3.26
C SER A 99 2.65 -7.56 -4.33
N TRP A 100 1.61 -8.39 -4.31
CA TRP A 100 1.31 -9.39 -5.33
C TRP A 100 1.07 -8.78 -6.72
N TYR A 101 0.66 -7.51 -6.80
CA TYR A 101 0.40 -6.84 -8.07
C TYR A 101 1.61 -6.66 -8.98
N ARG A 102 2.83 -6.81 -8.46
CA ARG A 102 4.04 -6.82 -9.30
C ARG A 102 3.99 -7.91 -10.38
N ARG A 103 3.31 -9.03 -10.12
CA ARG A 103 3.16 -10.14 -11.08
C ARG A 103 2.33 -9.77 -12.30
N VAL A 104 1.35 -8.87 -12.14
CA VAL A 104 0.46 -8.45 -13.23
C VAL A 104 0.87 -7.11 -13.86
N LEU A 105 1.76 -6.36 -13.19
CA LEU A 105 2.30 -5.08 -13.66
C LEU A 105 3.74 -5.23 -14.19
N ASP A 106 4.73 -5.28 -13.29
CA ASP A 106 6.15 -5.31 -13.65
C ASP A 106 6.47 -6.50 -14.58
N ASP A 107 5.97 -7.69 -14.26
CA ASP A 107 6.27 -8.89 -15.05
C ASP A 107 5.62 -8.83 -16.45
N ARG A 108 4.46 -8.19 -16.61
CA ARG A 108 3.87 -7.96 -17.93
C ARG A 108 4.71 -7.00 -18.75
N LEU A 109 5.03 -5.83 -18.17
CA LEU A 109 5.79 -4.78 -18.87
C LEU A 109 7.21 -5.20 -19.20
N LEU A 110 7.78 -6.12 -18.43
CA LEU A 110 9.11 -6.69 -18.68
C LEU A 110 9.07 -7.98 -19.52
N GLY A 111 7.91 -8.37 -20.06
CA GLY A 111 7.75 -9.55 -20.92
C GLY A 111 8.04 -10.89 -20.23
N ARG A 112 7.77 -10.99 -18.93
CA ARG A 112 8.08 -12.15 -18.07
C ARG A 112 6.88 -13.07 -17.80
N THR A 113 5.70 -12.71 -18.30
CA THR A 113 4.48 -13.52 -18.20
C THR A 113 3.74 -13.50 -19.54
N ASP A 114 3.09 -14.60 -19.89
CA ASP A 114 2.16 -14.67 -21.02
C ASP A 114 0.74 -14.25 -20.59
N ASP A 115 -0.13 -14.01 -21.57
CA ASP A 115 -1.50 -13.53 -21.34
C ASP A 115 -2.36 -14.52 -20.54
N ALA A 116 -2.15 -15.83 -20.73
CA ALA A 116 -2.89 -16.85 -20.01
C ALA A 116 -2.51 -16.90 -18.53
N ALA A 117 -1.21 -16.76 -18.23
CA ALA A 117 -0.70 -16.64 -16.88
C ALA A 117 -1.08 -15.32 -16.23
N LEU A 118 -1.18 -14.24 -17.01
CA LEU A 118 -1.64 -12.93 -16.54
C LEU A 118 -3.12 -12.99 -16.12
N ALA A 119 -3.99 -13.54 -16.97
CA ALA A 119 -5.41 -13.68 -16.67
C ALA A 119 -5.63 -14.52 -15.40
N ARG A 120 -4.96 -15.68 -15.31
CA ARG A 120 -4.99 -16.52 -14.10
C ARG A 120 -4.49 -15.79 -12.86
N ALA A 121 -3.42 -14.99 -12.97
CA ALA A 121 -2.90 -14.24 -11.84
C ALA A 121 -3.91 -13.20 -11.31
N PHE A 122 -4.69 -12.56 -12.18
CA PHE A 122 -5.79 -11.68 -11.73
C PHE A 122 -6.87 -12.43 -10.96
N ASP A 123 -7.27 -13.60 -11.44
CA ASP A 123 -8.26 -14.45 -10.74
C ASP A 123 -7.74 -14.86 -9.36
N GLU A 124 -6.51 -15.37 -9.28
CA GLU A 124 -5.86 -15.78 -8.03
C GLU A 124 -5.72 -14.61 -7.04
N ILE A 125 -5.42 -13.40 -7.51
CA ILE A 125 -5.36 -12.18 -6.69
C ILE A 125 -6.73 -11.85 -6.12
N ASN A 126 -7.77 -11.87 -6.95
CA ASN A 126 -9.13 -11.52 -6.52
C ASN A 126 -9.67 -12.54 -5.51
N GLU A 127 -9.40 -13.83 -5.72
CA GLU A 127 -9.74 -14.91 -4.80
C GLU A 127 -9.01 -14.76 -3.46
N PHE A 128 -7.71 -14.42 -3.51
CA PHE A 128 -6.92 -14.14 -2.32
C PHE A 128 -7.50 -12.96 -1.52
N GLU A 129 -7.75 -11.83 -2.17
CA GLU A 129 -8.32 -10.65 -1.52
C GLU A 129 -9.74 -10.91 -0.96
N ALA A 130 -10.56 -11.68 -1.67
CA ALA A 130 -11.88 -12.10 -1.20
C ALA A 130 -11.80 -12.92 0.09
N GLN A 131 -10.89 -13.91 0.15
CA GLN A 131 -10.67 -14.72 1.36
C GLN A 131 -10.28 -13.85 2.57
N GLN A 132 -9.42 -12.86 2.36
CA GLN A 132 -9.01 -11.95 3.43
C GLN A 132 -10.17 -11.09 3.93
N ARG A 133 -10.97 -10.54 3.00
CA ARG A 133 -12.17 -9.78 3.33
C ARG A 133 -13.20 -10.63 4.07
N ASP A 134 -13.46 -11.85 3.61
CA ASP A 134 -14.46 -12.74 4.21
C ASP A 134 -14.06 -13.15 5.63
N TYR A 135 -12.76 -13.25 5.89
CA TYR A 135 -12.25 -13.47 7.24
C TYR A 135 -12.31 -12.19 8.12
N GLY A 136 -12.69 -11.04 7.57
CA GLY A 136 -12.84 -9.77 8.28
C GLY A 136 -11.59 -8.90 8.31
N THR A 137 -10.73 -9.02 7.30
CA THR A 137 -9.54 -8.18 7.13
C THR A 137 -9.88 -6.99 6.24
N LEU A 138 -9.64 -5.77 6.72
CA LEU A 138 -9.71 -4.55 5.90
C LEU A 138 -8.57 -4.57 4.88
N ILE A 139 -8.86 -4.26 3.61
CA ILE A 139 -7.85 -4.13 2.57
C ILE A 139 -7.98 -2.74 1.95
N VAL A 140 -6.90 -1.97 2.00
CA VAL A 140 -6.80 -0.65 1.37
C VAL A 140 -5.73 -0.71 0.29
N LYS A 141 -6.12 -0.50 -0.97
CA LYS A 141 -5.21 -0.52 -2.11
C LYS A 141 -4.97 0.88 -2.65
N LEU A 142 -3.74 1.36 -2.55
CA LEU A 142 -3.34 2.67 -3.05
C LEU A 142 -2.44 2.50 -4.26
N PHE A 143 -2.78 3.16 -5.37
CA PHE A 143 -1.92 3.23 -6.55
C PHE A 143 -1.51 4.67 -6.80
N PHE A 144 -0.21 4.93 -6.70
CA PHE A 144 0.36 6.26 -6.89
C PHE A 144 0.73 6.46 -8.36
N GLU A 145 0.04 7.38 -9.02
CA GLU A 145 0.32 7.79 -10.40
C GLU A 145 1.32 8.95 -10.42
N VAL A 146 2.05 9.12 -11.51
CA VAL A 146 2.96 10.26 -11.71
C VAL A 146 3.17 10.45 -13.20
N SER A 147 3.37 11.70 -13.64
CA SER A 147 3.75 11.96 -15.03
C SER A 147 5.15 11.44 -15.35
N ALA A 148 5.39 11.09 -16.61
CA ALA A 148 6.71 10.65 -17.08
C ALA A 148 7.79 11.72 -16.84
N GLU A 149 7.43 12.99 -17.00
CA GLU A 149 8.32 14.14 -16.78
C GLU A 149 8.75 14.24 -15.31
N THR A 150 7.78 14.18 -14.39
CA THR A 150 8.06 14.24 -12.95
C THR A 150 8.86 13.03 -12.49
N GLN A 151 8.55 11.84 -13.03
CA GLN A 151 9.33 10.63 -12.80
C GLN A 151 10.79 10.82 -13.21
N GLU A 152 11.02 11.29 -14.44
CA GLU A 152 12.36 11.49 -15.00
C GLU A 152 13.19 12.47 -14.16
N VAL A 153 12.59 13.60 -13.75
CA VAL A 153 13.22 14.58 -12.85
C VAL A 153 13.61 13.94 -11.52
N ARG A 154 12.69 13.26 -10.83
CA ARG A 154 12.95 12.64 -9.53
C ARG A 154 13.98 11.51 -9.59
N LEU A 155 13.99 10.75 -10.69
CA LEU A 155 15.01 9.71 -10.90
C LEU A 155 16.39 10.34 -11.12
N ARG A 156 16.48 11.43 -11.89
CA ARG A 156 17.74 12.18 -12.09
C ARG A 156 18.27 12.78 -10.79
N GLU A 157 17.40 13.40 -9.99
CA GLU A 157 17.77 13.92 -8.65
C GLU A 157 18.26 12.82 -7.72
N ARG A 158 17.64 11.63 -7.79
CA ARG A 158 18.07 10.47 -7.00
C ARG A 158 19.48 10.03 -7.38
N LEU A 159 19.83 10.07 -8.66
CA LEU A 159 21.16 9.72 -9.16
C LEU A 159 22.23 10.73 -8.72
N ALA A 160 21.85 11.98 -8.47
CA ALA A 160 22.79 13.00 -7.97
C ALA A 160 23.28 12.72 -6.54
N ASN A 161 22.57 11.87 -5.77
CA ASN A 161 22.99 11.45 -4.44
C ASN A 161 23.62 10.05 -4.49
N PRO A 162 24.92 9.88 -4.20
CA PRO A 162 25.60 8.59 -4.29
C PRO A 162 24.96 7.48 -3.44
N TRP A 163 24.48 7.80 -2.23
CA TRP A 163 23.83 6.84 -1.34
C TRP A 163 22.48 6.37 -1.89
N ARG A 164 21.78 7.22 -2.64
CA ARG A 164 20.50 6.87 -3.26
C ARG A 164 20.67 6.21 -4.62
N ALA A 165 21.74 6.53 -5.35
CA ALA A 165 22.06 5.94 -6.64
C ALA A 165 22.27 4.42 -6.55
N VAL A 166 22.95 3.95 -5.49
CA VAL A 166 23.21 2.53 -5.24
C VAL A 166 21.91 1.73 -4.95
N ALA A 167 20.87 2.39 -4.46
CA ALA A 167 19.61 1.76 -4.07
C ALA A 167 18.54 1.74 -5.20
N ARG A 168 18.90 2.07 -6.45
CA ARG A 168 17.99 2.16 -7.59
C ARG A 168 17.65 0.78 -8.18
N SER A 169 16.47 0.64 -8.78
CA SER A 169 16.21 -0.45 -9.72
C SER A 169 17.17 -0.34 -10.92
N ALA A 170 17.61 -1.49 -11.47
CA ALA A 170 18.39 -1.52 -12.70
C ALA A 170 17.57 -0.96 -13.88
N ASP A 171 16.29 -1.33 -13.93
CA ASP A 171 15.35 -0.97 -15.00
C ASP A 171 14.10 -0.31 -14.39
N PRO A 172 14.01 1.04 -14.34
CA PRO A 172 12.77 1.71 -14.02
C PRO A 172 11.76 1.57 -15.19
N LEU A 173 10.47 1.49 -14.88
CA LEU A 173 9.42 1.43 -15.90
C LEU A 173 9.39 2.72 -16.72
N ASP A 174 9.33 2.58 -18.05
CA ASP A 174 9.08 3.70 -18.97
C ASP A 174 7.58 4.02 -19.01
N LEU A 175 7.20 5.16 -18.44
CA LEU A 175 5.81 5.58 -18.39
C LEU A 175 5.30 6.17 -19.70
N ARG A 176 6.17 6.41 -20.68
CA ARG A 176 5.79 6.84 -22.03
C ARG A 176 5.45 5.68 -22.95
N ASP A 177 5.80 4.45 -22.55
CA ASP A 177 5.43 3.24 -23.29
C ASP A 177 3.90 3.06 -23.26
N PRO A 178 3.23 2.98 -24.42
CA PRO A 178 1.79 2.68 -24.48
C PRO A 178 1.38 1.43 -23.69
N ALA A 179 2.27 0.43 -23.60
CA ALA A 179 2.02 -0.79 -22.83
C ALA A 179 1.80 -0.51 -21.33
N TYR A 180 2.38 0.56 -20.78
CA TYR A 180 2.14 0.97 -19.39
C TYR A 180 0.69 1.40 -19.17
N ALA A 181 0.15 2.22 -20.06
CA ALA A 181 -1.24 2.67 -19.98
C ALA A 181 -2.22 1.49 -20.10
N GLU A 182 -1.94 0.54 -21.00
CA GLU A 182 -2.71 -0.69 -21.14
C GLU A 182 -2.64 -1.57 -19.89
N ALA A 183 -1.45 -1.78 -19.34
CA ALA A 183 -1.26 -2.56 -18.11
C ALA A 183 -2.01 -1.96 -16.91
N LEU A 184 -2.02 -0.62 -16.80
CA LEU A 184 -2.77 0.07 -15.75
C LEU A 184 -4.29 -0.01 -15.96
N ALA A 185 -4.76 0.08 -17.20
CA ALA A 185 -6.17 -0.12 -17.52
C ALA A 185 -6.64 -1.52 -17.16
N ASP A 186 -5.85 -2.54 -17.49
CA ASP A 186 -6.16 -3.93 -17.15
C ASP A 186 -6.08 -4.19 -15.65
N LEU A 187 -5.11 -3.62 -14.93
CA LEU A 187 -5.06 -3.66 -13.47
C LEU A 187 -6.40 -3.20 -12.88
N ARG A 188 -6.88 -2.01 -13.27
CA ARG A 188 -8.14 -1.47 -12.77
C ARG A 188 -9.31 -2.37 -13.16
N LYS A 189 -9.42 -2.71 -14.44
CA LYS A 189 -10.53 -3.53 -14.97
C LYS A 189 -10.66 -4.89 -14.27
N HIS A 190 -9.53 -5.54 -13.97
CA HIS A 190 -9.52 -6.92 -13.49
C HIS A 190 -9.35 -7.05 -11.98
N SER A 191 -9.03 -5.97 -11.24
CA SER A 191 -8.81 -6.04 -9.80
C SER A 191 -9.43 -4.91 -8.97
N ASP A 192 -10.14 -3.97 -9.59
CA ASP A 192 -10.98 -3.01 -8.85
C ASP A 192 -12.30 -3.68 -8.46
N THR A 193 -12.30 -4.34 -7.31
CA THR A 193 -13.45 -5.12 -6.84
C THR A 193 -14.22 -4.37 -5.76
N ARG A 194 -15.50 -4.72 -5.58
CA ARG A 194 -16.35 -4.10 -4.54
C ARG A 194 -15.82 -4.31 -3.10
N TRP A 195 -15.03 -5.35 -2.86
CA TRP A 195 -14.49 -5.69 -1.53
C TRP A 195 -13.06 -5.20 -1.33
N SER A 196 -12.36 -4.87 -2.41
CA SER A 196 -11.04 -4.28 -2.38
C SER A 196 -10.91 -3.31 -3.56
N PRO A 197 -11.45 -2.09 -3.45
CA PRO A 197 -11.36 -1.10 -4.51
C PRO A 197 -9.98 -0.43 -4.52
N TRP A 198 -9.59 0.09 -5.68
CA TRP A 198 -8.39 0.90 -5.84
C TRP A 198 -8.64 2.36 -5.50
N ARG A 199 -7.68 2.98 -4.81
CA ARG A 199 -7.58 4.43 -4.65
C ARG A 199 -6.41 4.94 -5.45
N MET A 200 -6.71 5.76 -6.45
CA MET A 200 -5.70 6.40 -7.28
C MET A 200 -5.23 7.68 -6.58
N ILE A 201 -3.92 7.82 -6.44
CA ILE A 201 -3.27 8.95 -5.76
C ILE A 201 -2.39 9.66 -6.78
N ASP A 202 -2.61 10.96 -6.97
CA ASP A 202 -1.70 11.79 -7.76
C ASP A 202 -0.40 12.00 -6.97
N GLY A 203 0.69 11.42 -7.47
CA GLY A 203 2.02 11.47 -6.89
C GLY A 203 2.85 12.68 -7.32
N THR A 204 2.29 13.61 -8.10
CA THR A 204 3.04 14.74 -8.69
C THR A 204 3.61 15.67 -7.63
N ASP A 205 2.87 15.95 -6.55
CA ASP A 205 3.40 16.58 -5.33
C ASP A 205 3.48 15.54 -4.21
N GLU A 206 4.65 15.36 -3.58
CA GLU A 206 4.83 14.32 -2.56
C GLU A 206 4.03 14.57 -1.28
N THR A 207 3.77 15.84 -0.94
CA THR A 207 3.03 16.23 0.26
C THR A 207 1.54 16.02 0.05
N GLU A 208 1.00 16.48 -1.07
CA GLU A 208 -0.41 16.27 -1.45
C GLU A 208 -0.71 14.78 -1.64
N ALA A 209 0.19 14.03 -2.27
CA ALA A 209 0.07 12.57 -2.38
C ALA A 209 0.04 11.88 -1.02
N SER A 210 0.83 12.37 -0.05
CA SER A 210 0.85 11.84 1.31
C SER A 210 -0.45 12.15 2.05
N LEU A 211 -0.97 13.36 1.92
CA LEU A 211 -2.27 13.75 2.47
C LEU A 211 -3.38 12.87 1.91
N ALA A 212 -3.52 12.80 0.58
CA ALA A 212 -4.55 12.02 -0.08
C ALA A 212 -4.48 10.52 0.27
N ALA A 213 -3.27 9.97 0.41
CA ALA A 213 -3.08 8.59 0.84
C ALA A 213 -3.55 8.36 2.29
N LEU A 214 -3.17 9.24 3.23
CA LEU A 214 -3.60 9.13 4.62
C LEU A 214 -5.10 9.38 4.78
N GLU A 215 -5.70 10.29 4.00
CA GLU A 215 -7.15 10.53 3.97
C GLU A 215 -7.90 9.29 3.49
N ALA A 216 -7.45 8.67 2.41
CA ALA A 216 -8.04 7.44 1.89
C ALA A 216 -7.96 6.29 2.90
N ILE A 217 -6.87 6.22 3.67
CA ILE A 217 -6.70 5.26 4.76
C ILE A 217 -7.64 5.59 5.92
N ALA A 218 -7.67 6.83 6.38
CA ALA A 218 -8.54 7.28 7.48
C ALA A 218 -10.01 7.00 7.15
N GLU A 219 -10.47 7.34 5.95
CA GLU A 219 -11.84 7.08 5.48
C GLU A 219 -12.17 5.58 5.49
N ALA A 220 -11.22 4.73 5.10
CA ALA A 220 -11.41 3.27 5.11
C ALA A 220 -11.44 2.70 6.53
N TRP A 221 -10.60 3.21 7.42
CA TRP A 221 -10.57 2.81 8.83
C TRP A 221 -11.84 3.23 9.55
N ASP A 222 -12.25 4.48 9.43
CA ASP A 222 -13.45 5.03 10.08
C ASP A 222 -14.71 4.23 9.72
N LYS A 223 -14.83 3.80 8.45
CA LYS A 223 -15.95 2.95 8.00
C LYS A 223 -15.89 1.51 8.50
N ALA A 224 -14.69 0.97 8.71
CA ALA A 224 -14.48 -0.45 8.97
C ALA A 224 -14.34 -0.79 10.46
N MET A 225 -13.84 0.16 11.26
CA MET A 225 -13.53 -0.06 12.67
C MET A 225 -14.75 0.23 13.55
N PRO A 226 -14.99 -0.55 14.61
CA PRO A 226 -16.07 -0.25 15.55
C PRO A 226 -15.81 1.07 16.28
N SER A 227 -16.84 1.89 16.46
CA SER A 227 -16.74 3.18 17.16
C SER A 227 -16.80 3.06 18.69
N GLU A 228 -17.35 1.97 19.21
CA GLU A 228 -17.53 1.75 20.65
C GLU A 228 -16.41 0.87 21.22
N PRO A 229 -15.87 1.16 22.40
CA PRO A 229 -14.88 0.31 23.04
C PRO A 229 -15.50 -1.06 23.40
N PRO A 230 -14.73 -2.15 23.36
CA PRO A 230 -15.23 -3.45 23.77
C PRO A 230 -15.64 -3.41 25.25
N HIS A 231 -16.72 -4.09 25.61
CA HIS A 231 -17.10 -4.24 27.02
C HIS A 231 -15.98 -4.94 27.77
N LEU A 232 -15.44 -4.28 28.80
CA LEU A 232 -14.51 -4.90 29.73
C LEU A 232 -15.25 -6.06 30.39
N VAL A 233 -14.86 -7.29 30.08
CA VAL A 233 -15.22 -8.43 30.92
C VAL A 233 -14.38 -8.24 32.18
N GLU A 234 -14.99 -7.75 33.25
CA GLU A 234 -14.33 -7.66 34.55
C GLU A 234 -13.84 -9.07 34.91
N ALA A 235 -12.52 -9.29 34.80
CA ALA A 235 -11.93 -10.50 35.34
C ALA A 235 -12.19 -10.47 36.85
N PRO A 236 -12.75 -11.53 37.45
CA PRO A 236 -12.98 -11.54 38.89
C PRO A 236 -11.63 -11.29 39.57
N ILE A 237 -11.56 -10.19 40.31
CA ILE A 237 -10.40 -9.86 41.13
C ILE A 237 -10.21 -11.06 42.06
N ARG A 238 -9.16 -11.85 41.84
CA ARG A 238 -8.80 -12.92 42.78
C ARG A 238 -8.39 -12.22 44.07
N ALA A 239 -9.27 -12.26 45.08
CA ALA A 239 -8.92 -11.89 46.43
C ALA A 239 -7.73 -12.75 46.88
N ALA A 240 -6.71 -12.09 47.41
CA ALA A 240 -5.48 -12.70 47.92
C ALA A 240 -5.73 -13.54 49.19
#